data_AF-A0A6P1W5V2-F1
#
_entry.id   AF-A0A6P1W5V2-F1
#
_cell.length_a   1.000
_cell.length_b   1.000
_cell.length_c   1.000
_cell.angle_alpha   90.00
_cell.angle_beta   90.00
_cell.angle_gamma   90.00
#
_symmetry.space_group_name_H-M   'P 1'
#
loop_
_entity.id
_entity.type
_entity.pdbx_description
1 polymer ?
#
loop_
_entity_poly.entity_id
_entity_poly.type
_entity_poly.pdbx_seq_one_letter_code
_entity_poly.pdbx_strand_id
1 'polypeptide(L)'
;MKDIVEQLFTKAQAHKESYNTFSDRDIRTSFFGTMVNQCATVHINLTINERYIEEGSKACRTLFANDQGRVDNYKHHFTQNCRELIVEAALFQSELVFRTLSANLTGNDIYDGSTLPQLVSRLFVDTENNWQKEESKLVILLSTIRNTIHTGGVYFKKTAGDTKDFKGNNYTFTYGKPPTFSEGITILDLVSEFFDAMKVLFDSPNIASIGPLEHPNYHAIEE
;
A
#
# COMPACT_ATOMS: atom_id res chain seq x y z
N MET A 1 -15.65 4.56 -4.54
CA MET A 1 -14.40 3.84 -4.87
C MET A 1 -13.57 4.65 -5.86
N LYS A 2 -14.10 4.96 -7.05
CA LYS A 2 -13.41 5.83 -8.04
C LYS A 2 -12.90 7.14 -7.43
N ASP A 3 -13.76 7.86 -6.71
CA ASP A 3 -13.39 9.13 -6.06
C ASP A 3 -12.20 8.98 -5.09
N ILE A 4 -12.16 7.88 -4.32
CA ILE A 4 -11.07 7.61 -3.39
C ILE A 4 -9.78 7.29 -4.16
N VAL A 5 -9.87 6.52 -5.26
CA VAL A 5 -8.71 6.22 -6.11
C VAL A 5 -8.18 7.48 -6.80
N GLU A 6 -9.07 8.37 -7.22
CA GLU A 6 -8.70 9.67 -7.79
C GLU A 6 -8.03 10.57 -6.74
N GLN A 7 -8.54 10.61 -5.51
CA GLN A 7 -7.88 11.31 -4.40
C GLN A 7 -6.48 10.75 -4.11
N LEU A 8 -6.33 9.43 -4.10
CA LEU A 8 -5.02 8.78 -3.95
C LEU A 8 -4.07 9.13 -5.10
N PHE A 9 -4.57 9.14 -6.34
CA PHE A 9 -3.81 9.56 -7.51
C PHE A 9 -3.31 11.00 -7.35
N THR A 10 -4.20 11.94 -7.04
CA THR A 10 -3.84 13.36 -6.85
C THR A 10 -2.83 13.53 -5.73
N LYS A 11 -2.99 12.79 -4.63
CA LYS A 11 -2.08 12.85 -3.49
C LYS A 11 -0.69 12.31 -3.83
N ALA A 12 -0.61 11.15 -4.48
CA ALA A 12 0.65 10.59 -4.94
C ALA A 12 1.35 11.52 -5.93
N GLN A 13 0.60 12.15 -6.84
CA GLN A 13 1.11 13.12 -7.79
C GLN A 13 1.68 14.36 -7.09
N ALA A 14 0.96 14.93 -6.13
CA ALA A 14 1.44 16.09 -5.37
C ALA A 14 2.73 15.78 -4.57
N HIS A 15 2.81 14.59 -3.98
CA HIS A 15 4.04 14.16 -3.29
C HIS A 15 5.18 13.92 -4.28
N LYS A 16 4.93 13.29 -5.44
CA LYS A 16 5.92 13.13 -6.51
C LYS A 16 6.51 14.48 -6.94
N GLU A 17 5.65 15.49 -7.11
CA GLU A 17 6.06 16.83 -7.56
C GLU A 17 7.01 17.53 -6.57
N SER A 18 6.92 17.20 -5.28
CA SER A 18 7.86 17.70 -4.26
C SER A 18 9.30 17.20 -4.49
N TYR A 19 9.49 16.17 -5.30
CA TYR A 19 10.78 15.54 -5.58
C TYR A 19 11.24 15.69 -7.04
N ASN A 20 10.61 16.58 -7.82
CA ASN A 20 10.97 16.84 -9.23
C ASN A 20 12.40 17.37 -9.44
N THR A 21 13.10 17.76 -8.38
CA THR A 21 14.53 18.11 -8.42
C THR A 21 15.42 16.89 -8.59
N PHE A 22 14.93 15.69 -8.27
CA PHE A 22 15.62 14.42 -8.49
C PHE A 22 15.22 13.82 -9.85
N SER A 23 16.02 12.86 -10.33
CA SER A 23 15.70 12.12 -11.55
C SER A 23 14.46 11.22 -11.36
N ASP A 24 13.84 10.78 -12.45
CA ASP A 24 12.73 9.83 -12.39
C ASP A 24 13.13 8.46 -11.80
N ARG A 25 14.43 8.12 -11.84
CA ARG A 25 14.98 6.88 -11.26
C ARG A 25 15.18 6.97 -9.75
N ASP A 26 15.18 8.18 -9.19
CA ASP A 26 15.37 8.38 -7.77
C ASP A 26 14.26 7.70 -6.96
N ILE A 27 14.63 7.08 -5.84
CA ILE A 27 13.74 6.29 -4.98
C ILE A 27 12.50 7.07 -4.53
N ARG A 28 12.63 8.39 -4.30
CA ARG A 28 11.51 9.25 -3.88
C ARG A 28 10.53 9.49 -5.03
N THR A 29 11.06 9.87 -6.19
CA THR A 29 10.28 10.17 -7.40
C THR A 29 9.64 8.90 -7.96
N SER A 30 10.39 7.81 -8.03
CA SER A 30 9.95 6.52 -8.57
C SER A 30 8.94 5.81 -7.67
N PHE A 31 9.06 5.92 -6.34
CA PHE A 31 8.06 5.37 -5.43
C PHE A 31 6.68 5.99 -5.69
N PHE A 32 6.59 7.32 -5.64
CA PHE A 32 5.32 8.01 -5.92
C PHE A 32 4.89 7.89 -7.38
N GLY A 33 5.83 7.86 -8.33
CA GLY A 33 5.53 7.56 -9.75
C GLY A 33 4.87 6.19 -9.92
N THR A 34 5.35 5.18 -9.20
CA THR A 34 4.73 3.85 -9.20
C THR A 34 3.32 3.89 -8.61
N MET A 35 3.11 4.64 -7.51
CA MET A 35 1.79 4.78 -6.91
C MET A 35 0.80 5.54 -7.80
N VAL A 36 1.25 6.58 -8.50
CA VAL A 36 0.46 7.32 -9.51
C VAL A 36 0.00 6.35 -10.60
N ASN A 37 0.92 5.57 -11.17
CA ASN A 37 0.62 4.60 -12.23
C ASN A 37 -0.35 3.51 -11.75
N GLN A 38 -0.19 3.03 -10.52
CA GLN A 38 -1.08 2.03 -9.94
C GLN A 38 -2.50 2.58 -9.75
N CYS A 39 -2.63 3.80 -9.20
CA CYS A 39 -3.93 4.45 -9.03
C CYS A 39 -4.61 4.70 -10.38
N ALA A 40 -3.86 5.18 -11.38
CA ALA A 40 -4.37 5.40 -12.74
C ALA A 40 -4.87 4.09 -13.38
N THR A 41 -4.09 3.02 -13.26
CA THR A 41 -4.46 1.69 -13.78
C THR A 41 -5.76 1.20 -13.16
N VAL A 42 -5.88 1.29 -11.84
CA VAL A 42 -7.10 0.88 -11.13
C VAL A 42 -8.29 1.77 -11.50
N HIS A 43 -8.10 3.08 -11.61
CA HIS A 43 -9.16 4.02 -12.01
C HIS A 43 -9.69 3.70 -13.42
N ILE A 44 -8.80 3.45 -14.38
CA ILE A 44 -9.17 3.05 -15.75
C ILE A 44 -9.92 1.72 -15.73
N ASN A 45 -9.42 0.72 -15.00
CA ASN A 45 -10.05 -0.59 -14.89
C ASN A 45 -11.47 -0.50 -14.29
N LEU A 46 -11.66 0.27 -13.22
CA LEU A 46 -12.97 0.56 -12.63
C LEU A 46 -13.90 1.22 -13.64
N THR A 47 -13.38 2.20 -14.41
CA THR A 47 -14.17 2.93 -15.41
C THR A 47 -14.63 2.04 -16.55
N ILE A 48 -13.74 1.22 -17.11
CA ILE A 48 -14.07 0.30 -18.20
C ILE A 48 -15.07 -0.75 -17.73
N ASN A 49 -14.85 -1.36 -16.56
CA ASN A 49 -15.72 -2.43 -16.06
C ASN A 49 -17.11 -1.94 -15.66
N GLU A 50 -17.22 -0.78 -15.00
CA GLU A 50 -18.53 -0.21 -14.68
C GLU A 50 -19.32 0.06 -15.96
N ARG A 51 -18.71 0.70 -16.98
CA ARG A 51 -19.36 0.91 -18.28
C ARG A 51 -19.77 -0.41 -18.93
N TYR A 52 -18.88 -1.40 -18.96
CA TYR A 52 -19.16 -2.69 -19.59
C TYR A 52 -20.34 -3.43 -18.95
N ILE A 53 -20.50 -3.31 -17.62
CA ILE A 53 -21.59 -3.94 -16.89
C ILE A 53 -22.88 -3.11 -16.99
N GLU A 54 -22.81 -1.79 -16.88
CA GLU A 54 -23.98 -0.89 -16.86
C GLU A 54 -24.60 -0.69 -18.25
N GLU A 55 -23.78 -0.60 -19.29
CA GLU A 55 -24.26 -0.42 -20.67
C GLU A 55 -24.90 -1.71 -21.22
N GLY A 56 -24.83 -2.81 -20.47
CA GLY A 56 -25.68 -3.98 -20.65
C GLY A 56 -25.62 -4.56 -22.06
N SER A 57 -24.43 -4.61 -22.67
CA SER A 57 -24.27 -5.21 -23.98
C SER A 57 -24.85 -6.64 -23.97
N LYS A 58 -25.48 -7.07 -25.08
CA LYS A 58 -26.05 -8.42 -25.18
C LYS A 58 -25.00 -9.49 -24.83
N ALA A 59 -23.74 -9.24 -25.20
CA ALA A 59 -22.59 -10.08 -24.85
C ALA A 59 -22.38 -10.15 -23.32
N CYS A 60 -22.36 -9.01 -22.62
CA CYS A 60 -22.22 -8.95 -21.16
C CYS A 60 -23.35 -9.70 -20.44
N ARG A 61 -24.61 -9.45 -20.82
CA ARG A 61 -25.78 -10.16 -20.22
C ARG A 61 -25.73 -11.68 -20.46
N THR A 62 -25.27 -12.09 -21.64
CA THR A 62 -25.12 -13.52 -21.98
C THR A 62 -23.99 -14.17 -21.18
N LEU A 63 -22.89 -13.44 -20.95
CA LEU A 63 -21.75 -13.90 -20.14
C LEU A 63 -22.17 -14.24 -18.70
N PHE A 64 -23.07 -13.44 -18.13
CA PHE A 64 -23.65 -13.69 -16.80
C PHE A 64 -24.93 -14.53 -16.82
N ALA A 65 -25.31 -15.11 -17.97
CA ALA A 65 -26.53 -15.90 -18.13
C ALA A 65 -27.82 -15.18 -17.69
N ASN A 66 -27.86 -13.85 -17.79
CA ASN A 66 -28.93 -12.99 -17.27
C ASN A 66 -29.19 -13.15 -15.75
N ASP A 67 -28.21 -13.62 -14.98
CA ASP A 67 -28.28 -13.79 -13.54
C ASP A 67 -27.69 -12.56 -12.82
N GLN A 68 -28.56 -11.77 -12.20
CA GLN A 68 -28.16 -10.56 -11.48
C GLN A 68 -27.25 -10.86 -10.29
N GLY A 69 -27.42 -12.00 -9.61
CA GLY A 69 -26.56 -12.37 -8.49
C GLY A 69 -25.11 -12.63 -8.93
N ARG A 70 -24.91 -13.16 -10.15
CA ARG A 70 -23.56 -13.30 -10.72
C ARG A 70 -22.92 -11.96 -11.06
N VAL A 71 -23.71 -11.02 -11.56
CA VAL A 71 -23.24 -9.65 -11.83
C VAL A 71 -22.79 -8.97 -10.54
N ASP A 72 -23.59 -9.09 -9.48
CA ASP A 72 -23.29 -8.47 -8.19
C ASP A 72 -22.04 -9.10 -7.54
N ASN A 73 -21.91 -10.43 -7.59
CA ASN A 73 -20.71 -11.14 -7.13
C ASN A 73 -19.46 -10.70 -7.92
N TYR A 74 -19.56 -10.60 -9.25
CA TYR A 74 -18.47 -10.11 -10.08
C TYR A 74 -18.05 -8.69 -9.68
N LYS A 75 -19.00 -7.76 -9.56
CA LYS A 75 -18.73 -6.37 -9.13
C LYS A 75 -18.04 -6.33 -7.77
N HIS A 76 -18.52 -7.14 -6.83
CA HIS A 76 -17.94 -7.24 -5.49
C HIS A 76 -16.48 -7.69 -5.54
N HIS A 77 -16.19 -8.83 -6.16
CA HIS A 77 -14.84 -9.38 -6.27
C HIS A 77 -13.90 -8.46 -7.06
N PHE A 78 -14.38 -7.88 -8.16
CA PHE A 78 -13.59 -6.97 -8.96
C PHE A 78 -13.20 -5.71 -8.16
N THR A 79 -14.14 -5.13 -7.41
CA THR A 79 -13.88 -3.97 -6.56
C THR A 79 -12.88 -4.31 -5.44
N GLN A 80 -13.01 -5.50 -4.84
CA GLN A 80 -12.06 -5.99 -3.85
C GLN A 80 -10.65 -6.13 -4.43
N ASN A 81 -10.50 -6.82 -5.57
CA ASN A 81 -9.22 -7.00 -6.25
C ASN A 81 -8.57 -5.64 -6.57
N CYS A 82 -9.35 -4.65 -7.03
CA CYS A 82 -8.86 -3.30 -7.30
C CYS A 82 -8.26 -2.61 -6.05
N ARG A 83 -8.85 -2.81 -4.87
CA ARG A 83 -8.32 -2.28 -3.61
C ARG A 83 -7.02 -2.98 -3.22
N GLU A 84 -7.01 -4.31 -3.30
CA GLU A 84 -5.86 -5.13 -2.97
C GLU A 84 -4.65 -4.79 -3.83
N LEU A 85 -4.85 -4.57 -5.14
CA LEU A 85 -3.77 -4.15 -6.05
C LEU A 85 -3.05 -2.86 -5.62
N ILE A 86 -3.79 -1.85 -5.12
CA ILE A 86 -3.19 -0.60 -4.63
C ILE A 86 -2.39 -0.88 -3.34
N VAL A 87 -2.98 -1.62 -2.42
CA VAL A 87 -2.39 -1.92 -1.10
C VAL A 87 -1.13 -2.77 -1.24
N GLU A 88 -1.17 -3.80 -2.08
CA GLU A 88 -0.03 -4.66 -2.39
C GLU A 88 1.11 -3.87 -3.02
N ALA A 89 0.81 -3.03 -4.02
CA ALA A 89 1.82 -2.18 -4.63
C ALA A 89 2.46 -1.24 -3.61
N ALA A 90 1.66 -0.57 -2.76
CA ALA A 90 2.17 0.33 -1.75
C ALA A 90 3.10 -0.39 -0.76
N LEU A 91 2.70 -1.54 -0.23
CA LEU A 91 3.50 -2.30 0.73
C LEU A 91 4.75 -2.91 0.11
N PHE A 92 4.65 -3.50 -1.07
CA PHE A 92 5.77 -4.12 -1.75
C PHE A 92 6.84 -3.08 -2.13
N GLN A 93 6.43 -1.97 -2.76
CA GLN A 93 7.36 -0.91 -3.12
C GLN A 93 8.00 -0.28 -1.88
N SER A 94 7.24 -0.11 -0.80
CA SER A 94 7.79 0.47 0.43
C SER A 94 8.77 -0.45 1.12
N GLU A 95 8.55 -1.76 1.12
CA GLU A 95 9.52 -2.70 1.68
C GLU A 95 10.86 -2.62 0.93
N LEU A 96 10.83 -2.54 -0.40
CA LEU A 96 12.04 -2.31 -1.20
C LEU A 96 12.71 -0.99 -0.85
N VAL A 97 11.93 0.09 -0.76
CA VAL A 97 12.43 1.42 -0.35
C VAL A 97 13.09 1.35 1.02
N PHE A 98 12.43 0.73 2.00
CA PHE A 98 12.95 0.62 3.35
C PHE A 98 14.26 -0.15 3.41
N ARG A 99 14.37 -1.26 2.66
CA ARG A 99 15.61 -2.03 2.55
C ARG A 99 16.74 -1.18 1.97
N THR A 100 16.50 -0.49 0.86
CA THR A 100 17.51 0.36 0.22
C THR A 100 17.95 1.53 1.09
N LEU A 101 17.01 2.24 1.71
CA LEU A 101 17.33 3.35 2.61
C LEU A 101 18.11 2.85 3.83
N SER A 102 17.68 1.74 4.41
CA SER A 102 18.35 1.14 5.57
C SER A 102 19.78 0.71 5.23
N ALA A 103 19.98 0.05 4.10
CA ALA A 103 21.31 -0.34 3.60
C ALA A 103 22.24 0.87 3.43
N ASN A 104 21.73 1.97 2.87
CA ASN A 104 22.50 3.21 2.73
C ASN A 104 22.88 3.83 4.07
N LEU A 105 22.00 3.77 5.08
CA LEU A 105 22.28 4.33 6.41
C LEU A 105 23.26 3.47 7.24
N THR A 106 23.23 2.14 7.07
CA THR A 106 24.04 1.24 7.91
C THR A 106 25.28 0.68 7.21
N GLY A 107 25.35 0.76 5.88
CA GLY A 107 26.37 0.08 5.07
C GLY A 107 26.15 -1.42 4.91
N ASN A 108 24.98 -1.94 5.32
CA ASN A 108 24.62 -3.35 5.13
C ASN A 108 24.09 -3.62 3.71
N ASP A 109 23.99 -4.89 3.34
CA ASP A 109 23.29 -5.32 2.13
C ASP A 109 21.76 -5.13 2.25
N ILE A 110 21.07 -4.92 1.12
CA ILE A 110 19.60 -4.76 1.07
C ILE A 110 18.86 -6.04 1.52
N TYR A 111 19.52 -7.19 1.49
CA TYR A 111 19.04 -8.50 1.91
C TYR A 111 19.74 -9.00 3.19
N ASP A 112 20.16 -8.11 4.09
CA ASP A 112 20.84 -8.43 5.36
C ASP A 112 20.00 -9.24 6.38
N GLY A 113 18.81 -9.69 6.01
CA GLY A 113 17.90 -10.45 6.86
C GLY A 113 17.07 -9.59 7.82
N SER A 114 17.17 -8.26 7.76
CA SER A 114 16.33 -7.36 8.57
C SER A 114 14.84 -7.60 8.26
N THR A 115 14.07 -7.73 9.33
CA THR A 115 12.60 -7.82 9.30
C THR A 115 11.98 -6.44 9.10
N LEU A 116 10.73 -6.38 8.62
CA LEU A 116 10.02 -5.10 8.45
C LEU A 116 9.97 -4.27 9.75
N PRO A 117 9.67 -4.81 10.95
CA PRO A 117 9.78 -4.07 12.20
C PRO A 117 11.16 -3.44 12.46
N GLN A 118 12.24 -4.17 12.17
CA GLN A 118 13.61 -3.66 12.35
C GLN A 118 13.92 -2.52 11.37
N LEU A 119 13.45 -2.64 10.12
CA LEU A 119 13.60 -1.58 9.13
C LEU A 119 12.82 -0.33 9.54
N VAL A 120 11.56 -0.48 9.95
CA VAL A 120 10.67 0.62 10.35
C VAL A 120 11.21 1.35 11.57
N SER A 121 11.58 0.63 12.64
CA SER A 121 12.15 1.23 13.86
C SER A 121 13.41 2.06 13.56
N ARG A 122 14.29 1.56 12.69
CA ARG A 122 15.51 2.26 12.28
C ARG A 122 15.19 3.52 11.47
N LEU A 123 14.39 3.38 10.42
CA LEU A 123 14.12 4.44 9.45
C LEU A 123 13.32 5.59 10.05
N PHE A 124 12.28 5.26 10.81
CA PHE A 124 11.47 6.26 11.48
C PHE A 124 12.06 6.70 12.82
N VAL A 125 13.19 6.13 13.27
CA VAL A 125 13.79 6.42 14.59
C VAL A 125 12.72 6.23 15.69
N ASP A 126 12.23 5.00 15.78
CA ASP A 126 11.19 4.56 16.72
C ASP A 126 11.62 3.26 17.42
N THR A 127 10.84 2.79 18.39
CA THR A 127 11.16 1.59 19.19
C THR A 127 10.46 0.36 18.62
N GLU A 128 11.25 -0.67 18.28
CA GLU A 128 10.70 -1.94 17.80
C GLU A 128 9.71 -2.54 18.82
N ASN A 129 8.53 -2.95 18.36
CA ASN A 129 7.46 -3.54 19.17
C ASN A 129 6.85 -2.61 20.24
N ASN A 130 7.25 -1.34 20.30
CA ASN A 130 6.68 -0.31 21.17
C ASN A 130 6.55 1.03 20.42
N TRP A 131 5.88 0.98 19.27
CA TRP A 131 5.76 2.08 18.31
C TRP A 131 5.14 3.33 18.95
N GLN A 132 5.89 4.42 18.96
CA GLN A 132 5.40 5.72 19.45
C GLN A 132 4.97 6.62 18.29
N LYS A 133 5.52 6.42 17.09
CA LYS A 133 5.23 7.23 15.92
C LYS A 133 4.07 6.65 15.12
N GLU A 134 3.15 7.51 14.72
CA GLU A 134 1.95 7.11 13.95
C GLU A 134 2.33 6.50 12.60
N GLU A 135 3.40 6.98 11.97
CA GLU A 135 3.92 6.43 10.72
C GLU A 135 4.37 4.97 10.90
N SER A 136 5.06 4.67 12.00
CA SER A 136 5.53 3.32 12.31
C SER A 136 4.35 2.39 12.61
N LYS A 137 3.39 2.85 13.43
CA LYS A 137 2.14 2.11 13.69
C LYS A 137 1.41 1.79 12.40
N LEU A 138 1.30 2.74 11.48
CA LEU A 138 0.62 2.58 10.20
C LEU A 138 1.26 1.52 9.32
N VAL A 139 2.60 1.52 9.18
CA VAL A 139 3.30 0.51 8.36
C VAL A 139 3.03 -0.90 8.90
N ILE A 140 3.12 -1.06 10.22
CA ILE A 140 2.89 -2.34 10.88
C ILE A 140 1.42 -2.77 10.77
N LEU A 141 0.48 -1.82 10.88
CA LEU A 141 -0.94 -2.06 10.67
C LEU A 141 -1.22 -2.56 9.25
N LEU A 142 -0.75 -1.85 8.22
CA LEU A 142 -0.95 -2.24 6.82
C LEU A 142 -0.30 -3.59 6.50
N SER A 143 0.91 -3.85 7.01
CA SER A 143 1.56 -5.17 6.86
C SER A 143 0.73 -6.28 7.51
N THR A 144 0.18 -6.04 8.70
CA THR A 144 -0.69 -7.00 9.39
C THR A 144 -1.98 -7.27 8.60
N ILE A 145 -2.60 -6.22 8.05
CA ILE A 145 -3.78 -6.33 7.19
C ILE A 145 -3.48 -7.17 5.95
N ARG A 146 -2.41 -6.85 5.21
CA ARG A 146 -1.99 -7.57 4.00
C ARG A 146 -1.73 -9.05 4.28
N ASN A 147 -1.02 -9.36 5.37
CA ASN A 147 -0.78 -10.75 5.78
C ASN A 147 -2.09 -11.46 6.13
N THR A 148 -3.02 -10.79 6.79
CA THR A 148 -4.35 -11.34 7.12
C THR A 148 -5.14 -11.67 5.86
N ILE A 149 -5.13 -10.77 4.85
CA ILE A 149 -5.82 -10.98 3.56
C ILE A 149 -5.22 -12.18 2.81
N HIS A 150 -3.90 -12.20 2.57
CA HIS A 150 -3.26 -13.28 1.79
C HIS A 150 -3.39 -14.67 2.41
N THR A 151 -3.53 -14.73 3.73
CA THR A 151 -3.57 -16.01 4.46
C THR A 151 -4.98 -16.42 4.85
N GLY A 152 -6.01 -15.71 4.40
CA GLY A 152 -7.40 -15.98 4.78
C GLY A 152 -7.67 -15.86 6.29
N GLY A 153 -6.91 -15.01 6.99
CA GLY A 153 -7.04 -14.78 8.44
C GLY A 153 -6.26 -15.74 9.33
N VAL A 154 -5.37 -16.57 8.78
CA VAL A 154 -4.73 -17.69 9.50
C VAL A 154 -3.40 -17.30 10.17
N TYR A 155 -2.81 -16.14 9.88
CA TYR A 155 -1.41 -15.85 10.26
C TYR A 155 -1.14 -15.53 11.74
N PHE A 156 -2.14 -15.50 12.63
CA PHE A 156 -1.82 -15.27 14.03
C PHE A 156 -1.20 -16.52 14.65
N LYS A 157 0.08 -16.42 15.03
CA LYS A 157 0.77 -17.42 15.90
C LYS A 157 -0.02 -17.74 17.17
N LYS A 158 -0.96 -16.85 17.56
CA LYS A 158 -1.83 -16.98 18.72
C LYS A 158 -3.28 -16.92 18.28
N THR A 159 -4.06 -17.94 18.61
CA THR A 159 -5.52 -17.96 18.40
C THR A 159 -6.27 -16.85 19.13
N ALA A 160 -5.62 -16.19 20.10
CA ALA A 160 -6.16 -15.06 20.86
C ALA A 160 -6.43 -13.80 20.00
N GLY A 161 -5.91 -13.73 18.77
CA GLY A 161 -5.99 -12.54 17.94
C GLY A 161 -4.98 -11.47 18.32
N ASP A 162 -5.12 -10.28 17.73
CA ASP A 162 -4.26 -9.11 17.94
C ASP A 162 -5.08 -7.82 17.80
N THR A 163 -4.65 -6.73 18.42
CA THR A 163 -5.26 -5.41 18.22
C THR A 163 -4.16 -4.38 18.03
N LYS A 164 -4.29 -3.58 16.98
CA LYS A 164 -3.38 -2.48 16.67
C LYS A 164 -4.13 -1.16 16.83
N ASP A 165 -3.53 -0.19 17.52
CA ASP A 165 -4.04 1.18 17.55
C ASP A 165 -3.39 2.01 16.45
N PHE A 166 -4.18 2.90 15.84
CA PHE A 166 -3.68 3.93 14.93
C PHE A 166 -4.61 5.15 14.98
N LYS A 167 -4.05 6.34 15.28
CA LYS A 167 -4.78 7.59 15.48
C LYS A 167 -6.04 7.46 16.37
N GLY A 168 -5.94 6.67 17.44
CA GLY A 168 -7.04 6.44 18.39
C GLY A 168 -8.10 5.43 17.93
N ASN A 169 -7.98 4.86 16.73
CA ASN A 169 -8.84 3.78 16.24
C ASN A 169 -8.18 2.43 16.54
N ASN A 170 -8.98 1.47 17.00
CA ASN A 170 -8.54 0.10 17.25
C ASN A 170 -8.91 -0.81 16.08
N TYR A 171 -7.90 -1.49 15.53
CA TYR A 171 -8.03 -2.47 14.47
C TYR A 171 -7.82 -3.85 15.08
N THR A 172 -8.92 -4.58 15.27
CA THR A 172 -8.90 -5.91 15.88
C THR A 172 -8.85 -7.00 14.82
N PHE A 173 -7.91 -7.91 15.00
CA PHE A 173 -7.70 -9.06 14.15
C PHE A 173 -8.05 -10.33 14.91
N THR A 174 -9.00 -11.09 14.36
CA THR A 174 -9.44 -12.36 14.94
C THR A 174 -9.01 -13.50 14.03
N TYR A 175 -8.54 -14.60 14.64
CA TYR A 175 -8.14 -15.80 13.90
C TYR A 175 -9.27 -16.31 13.00
N GLY A 176 -8.95 -16.58 11.73
CA GLY A 176 -9.88 -17.08 10.73
C GLY A 176 -10.96 -16.08 10.28
N LYS A 177 -10.79 -14.78 10.59
CA LYS A 177 -11.71 -13.73 10.17
C LYS A 177 -10.98 -12.67 9.32
N PRO A 178 -11.68 -12.03 8.38
CA PRO A 178 -11.12 -10.89 7.66
C PRO A 178 -10.86 -9.70 8.61
N PRO A 179 -9.98 -8.77 8.22
CA PRO A 179 -9.78 -7.51 8.96
C PRO A 179 -11.10 -6.75 9.11
N THR A 180 -11.30 -6.14 10.27
CA THR A 180 -12.43 -5.24 10.52
C THR A 180 -11.93 -3.80 10.61
N PHE A 181 -12.68 -2.88 10.00
CA PHE A 181 -12.38 -1.45 9.96
C PHE A 181 -13.47 -0.69 10.72
N SER A 182 -13.10 0.42 11.34
CA SER A 182 -14.08 1.34 11.93
C SER A 182 -15.03 1.87 10.85
N GLU A 183 -16.24 2.24 11.26
CA GLU A 183 -17.25 2.78 10.35
C GLU A 183 -16.70 3.99 9.58
N GLY A 184 -16.92 3.99 8.26
CA GLY A 184 -16.43 5.05 7.37
C GLY A 184 -14.94 4.99 7.01
N ILE A 185 -14.17 4.06 7.59
CA ILE A 185 -12.75 3.87 7.27
C ILE A 185 -12.58 2.67 6.35
N THR A 186 -11.84 2.85 5.26
CA THR A 186 -11.44 1.80 4.32
C THR A 186 -9.93 1.60 4.33
N ILE A 187 -9.49 0.47 3.76
CA ILE A 187 -8.06 0.22 3.57
C ILE A 187 -7.37 1.27 2.70
N LEU A 188 -8.10 1.93 1.80
CA LEU A 188 -7.55 2.98 0.94
C LEU A 188 -7.32 4.28 1.71
N ASP A 189 -8.09 4.55 2.77
CA ASP A 189 -7.83 5.68 3.65
C ASP A 189 -6.51 5.48 4.41
N LEU A 190 -6.21 4.25 4.82
CA LEU A 190 -4.91 3.90 5.40
C LEU A 190 -3.77 4.02 4.38
N VAL A 191 -4.00 3.70 3.10
CA VAL A 191 -3.00 3.94 2.04
C VAL A 191 -2.78 5.43 1.82
N SER A 192 -3.82 6.25 1.90
CA SER A 192 -3.69 7.72 1.82
C SER A 192 -2.79 8.25 2.93
N GLU A 193 -3.01 7.81 4.17
CA GLU A 193 -2.15 8.13 5.32
C GLU A 193 -0.72 7.62 5.12
N PHE A 194 -0.58 6.48 4.44
CA PHE A 194 0.72 5.88 4.21
C PHE A 194 1.55 6.67 3.20
N PHE A 195 0.93 7.29 2.21
CA PHE A 195 1.61 8.23 1.32
C PHE A 195 2.20 9.43 2.09
N ASP A 196 1.50 9.93 3.11
CA ASP A 196 2.04 10.98 3.99
C ASP A 196 3.18 10.47 4.85
N ALA A 197 3.05 9.26 5.42
CA ALA A 197 4.11 8.63 6.20
C ALA A 197 5.41 8.45 5.38
N MET A 198 5.28 8.06 4.10
CA MET A 198 6.43 7.94 3.19
C MET A 198 7.06 9.30 2.89
N LYS A 199 6.25 10.35 2.72
CA LYS A 199 6.76 11.71 2.58
C LYS A 199 7.51 12.17 3.84
N VAL A 200 6.95 11.93 5.03
CA VAL A 200 7.60 12.25 6.31
C VAL A 200 8.95 11.53 6.41
N LEU A 201 9.03 10.27 5.99
CA LEU A 201 10.28 9.52 5.96
C LEU A 201 11.30 10.15 5.01
N PHE A 202 10.91 10.44 3.77
CA PHE A 202 11.79 11.00 2.76
C PHE A 202 12.30 12.40 3.11
N ASP A 203 11.47 13.20 3.77
CA ASP A 203 11.81 14.54 4.23
C ASP A 203 12.60 14.54 5.55
N SER A 204 12.73 13.39 6.21
CA SER A 204 13.49 13.30 7.45
C SER A 204 14.96 13.65 7.20
N PRO A 205 15.63 14.36 8.13
CA PRO A 205 17.00 14.84 7.90
C PRO A 205 17.99 13.75 7.51
N ASN A 206 17.86 12.56 8.11
CA ASN A 206 18.72 11.43 7.84
C ASN A 206 18.56 10.94 6.39
N ILE A 207 17.33 10.86 5.89
CA ILE A 207 17.05 10.37 4.54
C ILE A 207 17.31 11.45 3.49
N ALA A 208 16.91 12.69 3.74
CA ALA A 208 17.17 13.82 2.86
C ALA A 208 18.68 14.01 2.60
N SER A 209 19.52 13.75 3.61
CA SER A 209 20.98 13.87 3.52
C SER A 209 21.66 12.82 2.63
N ILE A 210 20.99 11.72 2.27
CA ILE A 210 21.57 10.66 1.42
C ILE A 210 21.88 11.18 0.00
N GLY A 211 21.22 12.27 -0.44
CA GLY A 211 21.34 12.76 -1.81
C GLY A 211 20.60 11.86 -2.80
N PRO A 212 20.87 11.96 -4.13
CA PRO A 212 20.24 11.12 -5.14
C PRO A 212 20.50 9.63 -4.91
N LEU A 213 19.46 8.81 -4.98
CA LEU A 213 19.54 7.38 -4.73
C LEU A 213 18.59 6.65 -5.68
N GLU A 214 19.12 5.82 -6.57
CA GLU A 214 18.29 5.08 -7.53
C GLU A 214 17.47 3.97 -6.86
N HIS A 215 16.25 3.76 -7.35
CA HIS A 215 15.41 2.66 -6.89
C HIS A 215 15.97 1.31 -7.37
N PRO A 216 16.04 0.27 -6.53
CA PRO A 216 16.59 -1.04 -6.90
C PRO A 216 15.87 -1.73 -8.08
N ASN A 217 14.66 -1.28 -8.44
CA ASN A 217 13.89 -1.86 -9.55
C ASN A 217 14.55 -1.60 -10.90
N TYR A 218 15.38 -0.56 -11.01
CA TYR A 218 16.06 -0.22 -12.26
C TYR A 218 17.30 -1.07 -12.52
N HIS A 219 17.92 -1.66 -11.50
CA HIS A 219 19.07 -2.55 -11.66
C HIS A 219 18.66 -3.98 -12.04
N ALA A 220 17.41 -4.38 -11.79
CA ALA A 220 16.89 -5.70 -12.15
C ALA A 220 16.57 -5.86 -13.65
N ILE A 221 16.65 -4.79 -14.45
CA ILE A 221 16.34 -4.77 -15.89
C ILE A 221 17.62 -4.75 -16.74
N GLU A 222 18.79 -4.53 -16.12
CA GLU A 222 20.08 -4.41 -16.81
C GLU A 222 20.94 -5.69 -16.75
N GLU A 223 20.42 -6.79 -16.18
CA GLU A 223 20.99 -8.15 -16.23
C GLU A 223 20.15 -9.09 -17.12
#